data_AF-A0A4P5UTW7-F1
#
_entry.id   AF-A0A4P5UTW7-F1
#
_cell.length_a   1.000
_cell.length_b   1.000
_cell.length_c   1.000
_cell.angle_alpha   90.00
_cell.angle_beta   90.00
_cell.angle_gamma   90.00
#
_symmetry.space_group_name_H-M   'P 1'
#
loop_
_entity.id
_entity.type
_entity.pdbx_description
1 polymer ?
#
loop_
_entity_poly.entity_id
_entity_poly.type
_entity_poly.pdbx_seq_one_letter_code
_entity_poly.pdbx_strand_id
1 'polypeptide(L)'
;MQKPKKFTFIGFFKLIFKIIVLFILGSVFLVAVYTVINPPITPLMLLRPIEGIVQGKFVGIDKDWIDYEEISPNLLRAVISAEDGKFLRHDGFDWNAIKRARRINTMRKGKKIIGASTISMQTSKNVFLWQGRNYIRKGLEAYFTILIEAIWGKKRILEIYVNSIEWGNGIYGVEAASQQYFKKSAKTITKREAALLAAVLPNPRKWSPAAPTGYIKQRSNGIQARMGGIALP
;
A
#
# COMPACT_ATOMS: atom_id res chain seq x y z
N MET A 1 18.87 14.59 -50.95
CA MET A 1 19.18 15.27 -49.66
C MET A 1 17.89 15.56 -48.90
N GLN A 2 17.57 14.79 -47.85
CA GLN A 2 16.46 15.11 -46.95
C GLN A 2 16.91 16.21 -45.98
N LYS A 3 16.25 17.38 -46.02
CA LYS A 3 16.50 18.46 -45.06
C LYS A 3 16.18 17.96 -43.65
N PRO A 4 17.05 18.22 -42.65
CA PRO A 4 16.76 17.83 -41.27
C PRO A 4 15.45 18.51 -40.82
N LYS A 5 14.49 17.72 -40.33
CA LYS A 5 13.23 18.25 -39.76
C LYS A 5 13.60 19.16 -38.59
N LYS A 6 13.49 20.49 -38.80
CA LYS A 6 13.65 21.47 -37.71
C LYS A 6 12.60 21.15 -36.65
N PHE A 7 13.04 20.75 -35.47
CA PHE A 7 12.18 20.57 -34.30
C PHE A 7 11.61 21.94 -33.96
N THR A 8 10.35 22.19 -34.33
CA THR A 8 9.68 23.45 -34.01
C THR A 8 9.21 23.40 -32.57
N PHE A 9 9.30 24.52 -31.86
CA PHE A 9 8.81 24.67 -30.47
C PHE A 9 7.36 24.16 -30.34
N ILE A 10 6.52 24.46 -31.33
CA ILE A 10 5.13 23.98 -31.43
C ILE A 10 5.04 22.45 -31.52
N GLY A 11 5.97 21.79 -32.23
CA GLY A 11 6.03 20.33 -32.32
C GLY A 11 6.39 19.66 -30.99
N PHE A 12 7.27 20.28 -30.20
CA PHE A 12 7.65 19.80 -28.87
C PHE A 12 6.49 19.85 -27.87
N PHE A 13 5.74 20.97 -27.81
CA PHE A 13 4.56 21.07 -26.95
C PHE A 13 3.45 20.08 -27.36
N LYS A 14 3.21 19.89 -28.66
CA LYS A 14 2.26 18.88 -29.16
C LYS A 14 2.67 17.47 -28.74
N LEU A 15 3.97 17.15 -28.75
CA LEU A 15 4.46 15.86 -28.29
C LEU A 15 4.25 15.66 -26.78
N ILE A 16 4.63 16.65 -25.95
CA ILE A 16 4.42 16.61 -24.50
C ILE A 16 2.93 16.43 -24.18
N PHE A 17 2.06 17.22 -24.82
CA PHE A 17 0.63 17.13 -24.61
C PHE A 17 0.10 15.73 -24.94
N LYS A 18 0.51 15.15 -26.08
CA LYS A 18 0.14 13.77 -26.45
C LYS A 18 0.61 12.75 -25.41
N ILE A 19 1.83 12.90 -24.89
CA ILE A 19 2.37 12.00 -23.85
C ILE A 19 1.54 12.13 -22.57
N ILE A 20 1.19 13.34 -22.13
CA ILE A 20 0.37 13.57 -20.94
C ILE A 20 -1.03 12.97 -21.12
N VAL A 21 -1.67 13.21 -22.26
CA VAL A 21 -3.01 12.64 -22.56
C VAL A 21 -2.94 11.12 -22.57
N LEU A 22 -1.95 10.53 -23.24
CA LEU A 22 -1.77 9.08 -23.28
C LEU A 22 -1.50 8.51 -21.89
N PHE A 23 -0.70 9.18 -21.07
CA PHE A 23 -0.44 8.80 -19.69
C PHE A 23 -1.74 8.79 -18.88
N ILE A 24 -2.55 9.86 -18.95
CA ILE A 24 -3.82 9.98 -18.22
C ILE A 24 -4.82 8.93 -18.67
N LEU A 25 -5.02 8.76 -19.99
CA LEU A 25 -5.95 7.77 -20.51
C LEU A 25 -5.50 6.35 -20.16
N GLY A 26 -4.20 6.07 -20.30
CA GLY A 26 -3.61 4.79 -19.96
C GLY A 26 -3.71 4.47 -18.46
N SER A 27 -3.46 5.43 -17.58
CA SER A 27 -3.59 5.24 -16.13
C SER A 27 -5.05 5.05 -15.71
N VAL A 28 -5.98 5.84 -16.26
CA VAL A 28 -7.42 5.68 -16.00
C VAL A 28 -7.89 4.31 -16.46
N PHE A 29 -7.51 3.89 -17.67
CA PHE A 29 -7.84 2.56 -18.19
C PHE A 29 -7.26 1.45 -17.29
N LEU A 30 -5.98 1.54 -16.90
CA LEU A 30 -5.34 0.56 -16.03
C LEU A 30 -6.04 0.47 -14.67
N VAL A 31 -6.37 1.61 -14.06
CA VAL A 31 -7.11 1.64 -12.79
C VAL A 31 -8.50 1.03 -12.97
N ALA A 32 -9.21 1.35 -14.06
CA ALA A 32 -10.51 0.76 -14.35
C ALA A 32 -10.41 -0.77 -14.52
N VAL A 33 -9.39 -1.28 -15.22
CA VAL A 33 -9.16 -2.74 -15.34
C VAL A 33 -8.98 -3.39 -13.97
N TYR A 34 -8.27 -2.75 -13.06
CA TYR A 34 -8.03 -3.29 -11.72
C TYR A 34 -9.25 -3.24 -10.77
N THR A 35 -10.37 -2.67 -11.21
CA THR A 35 -11.66 -2.84 -10.50
C THR A 35 -12.11 -4.30 -10.51
N VAL A 36 -11.87 -4.99 -11.62
CA VAL A 36 -12.36 -6.35 -11.90
C VAL A 36 -11.24 -7.39 -11.93
N ILE A 37 -10.03 -6.99 -12.35
CA ILE A 37 -8.87 -7.88 -12.42
C ILE A 37 -7.92 -7.58 -11.26
N ASN A 38 -7.49 -8.64 -10.57
CA ASN A 38 -6.52 -8.52 -9.49
C ASN A 38 -5.13 -8.18 -10.04
N PRO A 39 -4.40 -7.18 -9.48
CA PRO A 39 -3.05 -6.86 -9.95
C PRO A 39 -2.14 -8.10 -9.82
N PRO A 40 -1.67 -8.70 -10.92
CA PRO A 40 -0.96 -9.98 -10.89
C PRO A 40 0.42 -9.82 -10.26
N ILE A 41 1.11 -8.73 -10.58
CA ILE A 41 2.42 -8.35 -10.05
C ILE A 41 2.41 -6.84 -9.82
N THR A 42 3.08 -6.38 -8.78
CA THR A 42 3.26 -4.95 -8.50
C THR A 42 4.72 -4.53 -8.67
N PRO A 43 5.00 -3.23 -8.94
CA PRO A 43 6.38 -2.74 -8.98
C PRO A 43 7.14 -3.01 -7.68
N LEU A 44 6.46 -3.03 -6.52
CA LEU A 44 7.04 -3.44 -5.25
C LEU A 44 7.58 -4.88 -5.30
N MET A 45 6.81 -5.82 -5.84
CA MET A 45 7.20 -7.23 -5.98
C MET A 45 8.38 -7.41 -6.94
N LEU A 46 8.45 -6.62 -8.03
CA LEU A 46 9.55 -6.70 -9.00
C LEU A 46 10.87 -6.12 -8.50
N LEU A 47 10.82 -5.00 -7.78
CA LEU A 47 12.02 -4.30 -7.34
C LEU A 47 12.68 -4.97 -6.12
N ARG A 48 11.93 -5.75 -5.34
CA ARG A 48 12.45 -6.33 -4.10
C ARG A 48 13.47 -7.46 -4.28
N PRO A 49 13.29 -8.42 -5.19
CA PRO A 49 14.34 -9.39 -5.50
C PRO A 49 15.64 -8.72 -5.94
N ILE A 50 15.56 -7.63 -6.72
CA ILE A 50 16.73 -6.87 -7.18
C ILE A 50 17.46 -6.24 -5.99
N GLU A 51 16.74 -5.56 -5.09
CA GLU A 51 17.34 -5.02 -3.86
C GLU A 51 17.96 -6.10 -2.96
N GLY A 52 17.32 -7.27 -2.90
CA GLY A 52 17.82 -8.44 -2.19
C GLY A 52 19.16 -8.90 -2.75
N ILE A 53 19.24 -9.10 -4.07
CA ILE A 53 20.46 -9.52 -4.78
C ILE A 53 21.60 -8.53 -4.52
N VAL A 54 21.33 -7.23 -4.61
CA VAL A 54 22.32 -6.17 -4.30
C VAL A 54 22.81 -6.25 -2.85
N GLN A 55 21.98 -6.74 -1.92
CA GLN A 55 22.32 -6.94 -0.51
C GLN A 55 22.84 -8.36 -0.20
N GLY A 56 23.10 -9.19 -1.23
CA GLY A 56 23.56 -10.57 -1.07
C GLY A 56 22.51 -11.52 -0.49
N LYS A 57 21.21 -11.22 -0.65
CA LYS A 57 20.09 -12.01 -0.12
C LYS A 57 19.15 -12.44 -1.25
N PHE A 58 18.85 -13.72 -1.33
CA PHE A 58 17.77 -14.18 -2.21
C PHE A 58 16.42 -13.88 -1.55
N VAL A 59 15.56 -13.13 -2.26
CA VAL A 59 14.20 -12.81 -1.81
C VAL A 59 13.25 -13.30 -2.89
N GLY A 60 12.48 -14.35 -2.57
CA GLY A 60 11.43 -14.86 -3.44
C GLY A 60 10.19 -13.96 -3.44
N ILE A 61 9.23 -14.28 -4.29
CA ILE A 61 7.89 -13.69 -4.28
C ILE A 61 6.92 -14.83 -3.96
N ASP A 62 6.53 -14.92 -2.69
CA ASP A 62 5.43 -15.76 -2.25
C ASP A 62 4.16 -14.89 -2.23
N LYS A 63 3.19 -15.26 -3.06
CA LYS A 63 1.96 -14.50 -3.24
C LYS A 63 0.81 -15.45 -3.47
N ASP A 64 -0.22 -15.27 -2.66
CA ASP A 64 -1.51 -15.89 -2.86
C ASP A 64 -2.61 -14.82 -2.70
N TRP A 65 -3.59 -14.85 -3.60
CA TRP A 65 -4.69 -13.89 -3.62
C TRP A 65 -5.92 -14.50 -2.97
N ILE A 66 -6.54 -13.76 -2.07
CA ILE A 66 -7.82 -14.13 -1.48
C ILE A 66 -8.83 -13.00 -1.67
N ASP A 67 -10.04 -13.37 -2.08
CA ASP A 67 -11.13 -12.42 -2.32
C ASP A 67 -11.63 -11.85 -0.99
N TYR A 68 -12.09 -10.60 -1.01
CA TYR A 68 -12.50 -9.84 0.18
C TYR A 68 -13.45 -10.60 1.11
N GLU A 69 -14.45 -11.29 0.55
CA GLU A 69 -15.46 -12.03 1.31
C GLU A 69 -14.90 -13.27 2.02
N GLU A 70 -13.73 -13.73 1.58
CA GLU A 70 -13.02 -14.84 2.19
C GLU A 70 -11.95 -14.37 3.18
N ILE A 71 -11.77 -13.07 3.36
CA ILE A 71 -10.85 -12.53 4.34
C ILE A 71 -11.55 -12.43 5.70
N SER A 72 -10.87 -12.90 6.76
CA SER A 72 -11.39 -12.76 8.13
C SER A 72 -11.73 -11.29 8.43
N PRO A 73 -12.98 -10.99 8.84
CA PRO A 73 -13.38 -9.63 9.23
C PRO A 73 -12.55 -9.08 10.39
N ASN A 74 -11.92 -9.95 11.19
CA ASN A 74 -10.98 -9.53 12.22
C ASN A 74 -9.71 -8.92 11.61
N LEU A 75 -9.17 -9.53 10.55
CA LEU A 75 -7.99 -9.02 9.89
C LEU A 75 -8.26 -7.65 9.26
N LEU A 76 -9.36 -7.49 8.52
CA LEU A 76 -9.71 -6.22 7.89
C LEU A 76 -9.84 -5.09 8.93
N ARG A 77 -10.52 -5.37 10.05
CA ARG A 77 -10.63 -4.40 11.17
C ARG A 77 -9.28 -4.10 11.82
N ALA A 78 -8.43 -5.10 11.97
CA ALA A 78 -7.09 -4.92 12.56
C ALA A 78 -6.22 -4.02 11.66
N VAL A 79 -6.24 -4.26 10.35
CA VAL A 79 -5.51 -3.46 9.35
C VAL A 79 -5.99 -2.01 9.35
N ILE A 80 -7.30 -1.78 9.22
CA ILE A 80 -7.87 -0.43 9.31
C ILE A 80 -7.49 0.22 10.64
N SER A 81 -7.65 -0.48 11.76
CA SER A 81 -7.31 0.09 13.08
C SER A 81 -5.82 0.44 13.23
N ALA A 82 -4.92 -0.29 12.58
CA ALA A 82 -3.48 -0.14 12.75
C ALA A 82 -2.89 0.93 11.82
N GLU A 83 -3.37 0.97 10.58
CA GLU A 83 -2.81 1.79 9.50
C GLU A 83 -3.63 3.06 9.28
N ASP A 84 -4.95 2.98 9.37
CA ASP A 84 -5.85 4.06 8.95
C ASP A 84 -7.24 3.99 9.61
N GLY A 85 -7.32 4.31 10.89
CA GLY A 85 -8.57 4.17 11.67
C GLY A 85 -9.74 5.05 11.19
N LYS A 86 -9.51 5.95 10.22
CA LYS A 86 -10.53 6.79 9.59
C LYS A 86 -10.72 6.47 8.11
N PHE A 87 -10.26 5.32 7.64
CA PHE A 87 -10.29 4.90 6.23
C PHE A 87 -11.64 5.13 5.53
N LEU A 88 -12.75 4.85 6.23
CA LEU A 88 -14.12 5.03 5.72
C LEU A 88 -14.66 6.47 5.83
N ARG A 89 -13.90 7.40 6.40
CA ARG A 89 -14.31 8.78 6.70
C ARG A 89 -13.54 9.82 5.90
N HIS A 90 -12.73 9.40 4.92
CA HIS A 90 -12.01 10.30 4.03
C HIS A 90 -11.91 9.70 2.62
N ASP A 91 -11.61 10.53 1.62
CA ASP A 91 -11.48 10.11 0.22
C ASP A 91 -9.99 10.07 -0.17
N GLY A 92 -9.26 9.14 0.44
CA GLY A 92 -7.84 8.94 0.19
C GLY A 92 -6.86 9.72 1.05
N PHE A 93 -7.25 10.86 1.64
CA PHE A 93 -6.34 11.68 2.45
C PHE A 93 -6.95 12.05 3.81
N ASP A 94 -6.30 11.67 4.92
CA ASP A 94 -6.59 12.25 6.23
C ASP A 94 -5.83 13.58 6.40
N TRP A 95 -6.47 14.67 6.00
CA TRP A 95 -5.92 16.03 6.13
C TRP A 95 -5.57 16.40 7.58
N ASN A 96 -6.32 15.87 8.56
CA ASN A 96 -6.05 16.13 9.97
C ASN A 96 -4.79 15.39 10.43
N ALA A 97 -4.59 14.15 9.97
CA ALA A 97 -3.36 13.40 10.21
C ALA A 97 -2.16 14.07 9.53
N ILE A 98 -2.32 14.54 8.29
CA ILE A 98 -1.26 15.25 7.54
C ILE A 98 -0.85 16.54 8.27
N LYS A 99 -1.82 17.38 8.66
CA LYS A 99 -1.56 18.63 9.41
C LYS A 99 -0.87 18.35 10.74
N ARG A 100 -1.35 17.33 11.47
CA ARG A 100 -0.75 16.91 12.75
C ARG A 100 0.68 16.41 12.58
N ALA A 101 0.92 15.53 11.61
CA ALA A 101 2.25 15.01 11.32
C ALA A 101 3.21 16.15 10.93
N ARG A 102 2.77 17.08 10.07
CA ARG A 102 3.57 18.25 9.70
C ARG A 102 3.94 19.09 10.92
N ARG A 103 2.97 19.42 11.79
CA ARG A 103 3.20 20.19 13.02
C ARG A 103 4.20 19.49 13.96
N ILE A 104 4.07 18.18 14.15
CA ILE A 104 4.99 17.45 15.03
C ILE A 104 6.38 17.37 14.42
N ASN A 105 6.50 17.14 13.11
CA ASN A 105 7.78 17.02 12.42
C ASN A 105 8.54 18.36 12.37
N THR A 106 7.84 19.50 12.27
CA THR A 106 8.48 20.83 12.35
C THR A 106 8.99 21.14 13.76
N MET A 107 8.27 20.68 14.80
CA MET A 107 8.67 20.85 16.20
C MET A 107 9.79 19.89 16.64
N ARG A 108 9.87 18.69 16.04
CA ARG A 108 10.84 17.65 16.39
C ARG A 108 11.96 17.52 15.35
N LYS A 109 12.70 18.62 15.11
CA LYS A 109 13.86 18.60 14.21
C LYS A 109 14.86 17.51 14.64
N GLY A 110 15.35 16.71 13.69
CA GLY A 110 16.34 15.64 13.93
C GLY A 110 15.78 14.30 14.44
N LYS A 111 14.47 14.17 14.71
CA LYS A 111 13.86 12.90 15.13
C LYS A 111 13.24 12.15 13.94
N LYS A 112 12.92 10.87 14.17
CA LYS A 112 12.21 10.04 13.18
C LYS A 112 10.90 10.71 12.77
N ILE A 113 10.73 10.91 11.45
CA ILE A 113 9.55 11.52 10.84
C ILE A 113 8.30 10.67 11.13
N ILE A 114 7.24 11.33 11.58
CA ILE A 114 5.91 10.73 11.72
C ILE A 114 5.21 10.76 10.37
N GLY A 115 4.72 9.60 9.94
CA GLY A 115 3.93 9.45 8.72
C GLY A 115 2.45 9.79 8.92
N ALA A 116 1.77 10.06 7.81
CA ALA A 116 0.32 10.29 7.74
C ALA A 116 -0.27 9.69 6.45
N SER A 117 0.30 8.58 5.98
CA SER A 117 -0.18 7.91 4.76
C SER A 117 -1.37 7.03 5.11
N THR A 118 -2.46 7.20 4.37
CA THR A 118 -3.68 6.39 4.46
C THR A 118 -3.50 5.03 3.77
N ILE A 119 -4.44 4.11 3.94
CA ILE A 119 -4.45 2.83 3.21
C ILE A 119 -4.45 3.09 1.69
N SER A 120 -5.23 4.04 1.21
CA SER A 120 -5.33 4.36 -0.23
C SER A 120 -4.02 4.91 -0.79
N MET A 121 -3.34 5.80 -0.06
CA MET A 121 -2.02 6.30 -0.45
C MET A 121 -0.97 5.18 -0.51
N GLN A 122 -1.00 4.27 0.48
CA GLN A 122 -0.10 3.12 0.50
C GLN A 122 -0.40 2.13 -0.64
N THR A 123 -1.67 1.91 -0.95
CA THR A 123 -2.12 1.07 -2.08
C THR A 123 -1.64 1.66 -3.39
N SER A 124 -1.89 2.95 -3.62
CA SER A 124 -1.41 3.69 -4.79
C SER A 124 0.11 3.53 -4.98
N LYS A 125 0.87 3.76 -3.90
CA LYS A 125 2.32 3.61 -3.88
C LYS A 125 2.76 2.20 -4.24
N ASN A 126 2.14 1.17 -3.67
CA ASN A 126 2.59 -0.21 -3.83
C ASN A 126 2.20 -0.81 -5.19
N VAL A 127 1.01 -0.46 -5.71
CA VAL A 127 0.46 -1.05 -6.94
C VAL A 127 0.99 -0.38 -8.21
N PHE A 128 1.16 0.95 -8.21
CA PHE A 128 1.47 1.69 -9.44
C PHE A 128 2.87 2.29 -9.49
N LEU A 129 3.54 2.45 -8.35
CA LEU A 129 4.75 3.25 -8.26
C LEU A 129 5.94 2.44 -7.77
N TRP A 130 7.13 2.96 -8.06
CA TRP A 130 8.39 2.39 -7.63
C TRP A 130 8.79 2.85 -6.22
N GLN A 131 9.76 2.17 -5.61
CA GLN A 131 10.35 2.58 -4.35
C GLN A 131 11.23 3.83 -4.53
N GLY A 132 10.99 4.88 -3.73
CA GLY A 132 11.79 6.10 -3.77
C GLY A 132 11.25 7.22 -2.89
N ARG A 133 12.07 8.23 -2.60
CA ARG A 133 11.65 9.41 -1.83
C ARG A 133 11.95 10.67 -2.61
N ASN A 134 11.14 10.97 -3.62
CA ASN A 134 11.20 12.24 -4.34
C ASN A 134 9.79 12.84 -4.48
N TYR A 135 9.74 14.16 -4.71
CA TYR A 135 8.49 14.92 -4.80
C TYR A 135 7.63 14.51 -6.00
N ILE A 136 8.24 14.13 -7.12
CA ILE A 136 7.53 13.68 -8.33
C ILE A 136 6.73 12.41 -8.04
N ARG A 137 7.36 11.39 -7.46
CA ARG A 137 6.71 10.14 -7.04
C ARG A 137 5.61 10.43 -6.02
N LYS A 138 5.80 11.40 -5.12
CA LYS A 138 4.76 11.78 -4.16
C LYS A 138 3.57 12.46 -4.84
N GLY A 139 3.80 13.25 -5.89
CA GLY A 139 2.75 13.81 -6.75
C GLY A 139 1.97 12.71 -7.49
N LEU A 140 2.67 11.74 -8.07
CA LEU A 140 2.03 10.58 -8.71
C LEU A 140 1.24 9.73 -7.69
N GLU A 141 1.74 9.56 -6.47
CA GLU A 141 1.03 8.88 -5.39
C GLU A 141 -0.29 9.59 -5.09
N ALA A 142 -0.29 10.93 -5.02
CA ALA A 142 -1.51 11.69 -4.83
C ALA A 142 -2.49 11.53 -6.01
N TYR A 143 -1.99 11.62 -7.25
CA TYR A 143 -2.78 11.41 -8.46
C TYR A 143 -3.46 10.04 -8.49
N PHE A 144 -2.71 8.96 -8.30
CA PHE A 144 -3.28 7.61 -8.28
C PHE A 144 -4.18 7.38 -7.06
N THR A 145 -3.92 8.01 -5.92
CA THR A 145 -4.81 7.93 -4.74
C THR A 145 -6.19 8.50 -5.07
N ILE A 146 -6.26 9.66 -5.73
CA ILE A 146 -7.53 10.24 -6.18
C ILE A 146 -8.22 9.29 -7.17
N LEU A 147 -7.45 8.74 -8.11
CA LEU A 147 -7.99 7.88 -9.16
C LEU A 147 -8.60 6.58 -8.60
N ILE A 148 -7.92 5.90 -7.66
CA ILE A 148 -8.46 4.67 -7.05
C ILE A 148 -9.65 4.95 -6.14
N GLU A 149 -9.65 6.06 -5.39
CA GLU A 149 -10.79 6.44 -4.55
C GLU A 149 -12.04 6.75 -5.37
N ALA A 150 -11.86 7.35 -6.55
CA ALA A 150 -12.96 7.63 -7.47
C ALA A 150 -13.52 6.37 -8.16
N ILE A 151 -12.70 5.35 -8.40
CA ILE A 151 -13.05 4.22 -9.29
C ILE A 151 -13.30 2.90 -8.53
N TRP A 152 -12.50 2.59 -7.50
CA TRP A 152 -12.52 1.25 -6.87
C TRP A 152 -13.53 1.11 -5.73
N GLY A 153 -13.81 2.20 -5.01
CA GLY A 153 -14.54 2.14 -3.74
C GLY A 153 -13.72 1.49 -2.61
N LYS A 154 -14.19 1.65 -1.37
CA LYS A 154 -13.42 1.29 -0.17
C LYS A 154 -13.12 -0.19 -0.02
N LYS A 155 -14.09 -1.04 -0.35
CA LYS A 155 -13.95 -2.51 -0.30
C LYS A 155 -12.80 -3.00 -1.18
N ARG A 156 -12.80 -2.60 -2.46
CA ARG A 156 -11.78 -3.01 -3.44
C ARG A 156 -10.40 -2.43 -3.12
N ILE A 157 -10.32 -1.18 -2.65
CA ILE A 157 -9.05 -0.60 -2.17
C ILE A 157 -8.47 -1.44 -1.05
N LEU A 158 -9.29 -1.80 -0.05
CA LEU A 158 -8.82 -2.56 1.09
C LEU A 158 -8.39 -3.99 0.71
N GLU A 159 -9.15 -4.65 -0.17
CA GLU A 159 -8.81 -5.96 -0.73
C GLU A 159 -7.47 -5.94 -1.48
N ILE A 160 -7.30 -5.00 -2.42
CA ILE A 160 -6.04 -4.87 -3.16
C ILE A 160 -4.89 -4.54 -2.20
N TYR A 161 -5.12 -3.68 -1.20
CA TYR A 161 -4.12 -3.34 -0.21
C TYR A 161 -3.59 -4.58 0.52
N VAL A 162 -4.47 -5.34 1.18
CA VAL A 162 -4.05 -6.49 2.00
C VAL A 162 -3.44 -7.62 1.17
N ASN A 163 -3.82 -7.75 -0.10
CA ASN A 163 -3.25 -8.71 -1.04
C ASN A 163 -1.95 -8.23 -1.73
N SER A 164 -1.62 -6.94 -1.69
CA SER A 164 -0.46 -6.39 -2.41
C SER A 164 0.71 -5.97 -1.51
N ILE A 165 0.46 -5.75 -0.21
CA ILE A 165 1.51 -5.34 0.72
C ILE A 165 2.45 -6.50 1.10
N GLU A 166 3.68 -6.12 1.47
CA GLU A 166 4.69 -7.01 2.00
C GLU A 166 4.44 -7.24 3.50
N TRP A 167 4.12 -8.47 3.90
CA TRP A 167 3.87 -8.87 5.28
C TRP A 167 5.11 -9.44 5.99
N GLY A 168 6.12 -9.79 5.20
CA GLY A 168 7.42 -10.31 5.63
C GLY A 168 8.39 -10.35 4.46
N ASN A 169 9.64 -10.80 4.68
CA ASN A 169 10.62 -10.85 3.59
C ASN A 169 10.13 -11.74 2.44
N GLY A 170 9.76 -11.14 1.31
CA GLY A 170 9.27 -11.85 0.13
C GLY A 170 7.85 -12.42 0.26
N ILE A 171 7.12 -12.09 1.34
CA ILE A 171 5.76 -12.58 1.58
C ILE A 171 4.80 -11.45 1.25
N TYR A 172 4.03 -11.62 0.18
CA TYR A 172 3.08 -10.63 -0.31
C TYR A 172 1.66 -11.16 -0.26
N GLY A 173 0.76 -10.32 0.20
CA GLY A 173 -0.64 -10.70 0.36
C GLY A 173 -0.89 -11.47 1.64
N VAL A 174 -2.11 -11.33 2.15
CA VAL A 174 -2.42 -11.77 3.50
C VAL A 174 -2.67 -13.26 3.61
N GLU A 175 -3.06 -13.92 2.52
CA GLU A 175 -3.21 -15.38 2.50
C GLU A 175 -1.84 -16.04 2.70
N ALA A 176 -0.85 -15.69 1.87
CA ALA A 176 0.53 -16.15 2.04
C ALA A 176 1.08 -15.83 3.45
N ALA A 177 0.81 -14.64 3.98
CA ALA A 177 1.22 -14.28 5.33
C ALA A 177 0.57 -15.15 6.42
N SER A 178 -0.72 -15.43 6.29
CA SER A 178 -1.48 -16.24 7.25
C SER A 178 -1.01 -17.69 7.25
N GLN A 179 -0.79 -18.25 6.06
CA GLN A 179 -0.25 -19.60 5.90
C GLN A 179 1.18 -19.69 6.43
N GLN A 180 2.01 -18.67 6.16
CA GLN A 180 3.40 -18.69 6.59
C GLN A 180 3.54 -18.57 8.12
N TYR A 181 2.84 -17.62 8.74
CA TYR A 181 3.02 -17.32 10.16
C TYR A 181 2.15 -18.14 11.11
N PHE A 182 0.97 -18.57 10.68
CA PHE A 182 0.00 -19.24 11.54
C PHE A 182 -0.49 -20.59 11.00
N LYS A 183 -0.03 -21.01 9.81
CA LYS A 183 -0.47 -22.26 9.14
C LYS A 183 -1.98 -22.33 8.99
N LYS A 184 -2.59 -21.18 8.66
CA LYS A 184 -4.04 -20.99 8.51
C LYS A 184 -4.33 -20.16 7.27
N SER A 185 -5.49 -20.38 6.68
CA SER A 185 -6.03 -19.42 5.70
C SER A 185 -6.38 -18.10 6.39
N ALA A 186 -6.20 -16.98 5.67
CA ALA A 186 -6.60 -15.65 6.09
C ALA A 186 -8.09 -15.55 6.46
N LYS A 187 -8.93 -16.46 5.94
CA LYS A 187 -10.34 -16.64 6.31
C LYS A 187 -10.56 -16.99 7.78
N THR A 188 -9.65 -17.79 8.33
CA THR A 188 -9.78 -18.41 9.66
C THR A 188 -8.89 -17.78 10.73
N ILE A 189 -8.21 -16.70 10.38
CA ILE A 189 -7.35 -15.95 11.31
C ILE A 189 -8.18 -15.38 12.46
N THR A 190 -7.73 -15.67 13.68
CA THR A 190 -8.36 -15.22 14.92
C THR A 190 -8.13 -13.73 15.15
N LYS A 191 -8.92 -13.14 16.06
CA LYS A 191 -8.78 -11.73 16.46
C LYS A 191 -7.36 -11.37 16.92
N ARG A 192 -6.72 -12.26 17.67
CA ARG A 192 -5.35 -12.04 18.19
C ARG A 192 -4.30 -12.13 17.09
N GLU A 193 -4.41 -13.11 16.20
CA GLU A 193 -3.50 -13.29 15.06
C GLU A 193 -3.63 -12.13 14.07
N ALA A 194 -4.85 -11.68 13.78
CA ALA A 194 -5.13 -10.48 12.98
C ALA A 194 -4.45 -9.23 13.56
N ALA A 195 -4.56 -9.01 14.87
CA ALA A 195 -3.93 -7.88 15.54
C ALA A 195 -2.39 -7.98 15.52
N LEU A 196 -1.82 -9.18 15.60
CA LEU A 196 -0.38 -9.41 15.46
C LEU A 196 0.11 -9.13 14.04
N LEU A 197 -0.61 -9.60 13.01
CA LEU A 197 -0.31 -9.28 11.61
C LEU A 197 -0.32 -7.77 11.37
N ALA A 198 -1.37 -7.08 11.80
CA ALA A 198 -1.47 -5.63 11.64
C ALA A 198 -0.41 -4.87 12.47
N ALA A 199 0.02 -5.41 13.62
CA ALA A 199 1.06 -4.80 14.44
C ALA A 199 2.43 -4.77 13.75
N VAL A 200 2.72 -5.69 12.83
CA VAL A 200 4.03 -5.80 12.17
C VAL A 200 4.18 -4.97 10.89
N LEU A 201 3.08 -4.49 10.31
CA LEU A 201 3.06 -3.68 9.08
C LEU A 201 4.01 -2.47 9.03
N PRO A 202 4.32 -1.77 10.14
CA PRO A 202 5.30 -0.68 10.08
C PRO A 202 6.73 -1.14 9.75
N ASN A 203 7.05 -2.42 9.97
CA ASN A 203 8.38 -2.98 9.75
C ASN A 203 8.36 -4.50 9.51
N PRO A 204 7.68 -4.97 8.45
CA PRO A 204 7.35 -6.38 8.21
C PRO A 204 8.59 -7.26 8.03
N ARG A 205 9.69 -6.68 7.54
CA ARG A 205 10.96 -7.40 7.33
C ARG A 205 11.77 -7.65 8.60
N LYS A 206 11.51 -6.89 9.67
CA LYS A 206 12.24 -6.98 10.95
C LYS A 206 11.38 -7.50 12.09
N TRP A 207 10.07 -7.35 11.99
CA TRP A 207 9.12 -7.76 13.03
C TRP A 207 8.40 -9.02 12.58
N SER A 208 8.29 -10.00 13.47
CA SER A 208 7.59 -11.25 13.21
C SER A 208 6.30 -11.32 14.02
N PRO A 209 5.15 -11.58 13.39
CA PRO A 209 3.88 -11.77 14.10
C PRO A 209 3.83 -13.13 14.81
N ALA A 210 4.59 -14.13 14.33
CA ALA A 210 4.74 -15.45 14.94
C ALA A 210 5.69 -15.46 16.15
N ALA A 211 6.65 -14.53 16.20
CA ALA A 211 7.57 -14.35 17.31
C ALA A 211 7.54 -12.90 17.85
N PRO A 212 6.41 -12.47 18.46
CA PRO A 212 6.23 -11.07 18.84
C PRO A 212 7.02 -10.73 20.11
N THR A 213 7.83 -9.68 20.02
CA THR A 213 8.48 -9.05 21.19
C THR A 213 7.44 -8.41 22.11
N GLY A 214 7.83 -8.03 23.34
CA GLY A 214 6.95 -7.32 24.27
C GLY A 214 6.31 -6.06 23.66
N TYR A 215 7.09 -5.31 22.88
CA TYR A 215 6.59 -4.15 22.13
C TYR A 215 5.51 -4.52 21.11
N ILE A 216 5.72 -5.58 20.32
CA ILE A 216 4.74 -6.04 19.31
C ILE A 216 3.46 -6.52 20.00
N LYS A 217 3.58 -7.27 21.12
CA LYS A 217 2.44 -7.70 21.93
C LYS A 217 1.62 -6.51 22.45
N GLN A 218 2.29 -5.49 23.00
CA GLN A 218 1.62 -4.29 23.49
C GLN A 218 0.89 -3.54 22.36
N ARG A 219 1.54 -3.39 21.20
CA ARG A 219 0.95 -2.77 20.01
C ARG A 219 -0.27 -3.57 19.52
N SER A 220 -0.16 -4.89 19.44
CA SER A 220 -1.24 -5.80 19.05
C SER A 220 -2.42 -5.69 20.00
N ASN A 221 -2.21 -5.67 21.32
CA ASN A 221 -3.28 -5.47 22.30
C ASN A 221 -4.03 -4.15 22.07
N GLY A 222 -3.31 -3.07 21.80
CA GLY A 222 -3.92 -1.78 21.49
C GLY A 222 -4.74 -1.77 20.20
N ILE A 223 -4.29 -2.50 19.16
CA ILE A 223 -5.06 -2.70 17.93
C ILE A 223 -6.31 -3.52 18.23
N GLN A 224 -6.15 -4.66 18.91
CA GLN A 224 -7.23 -5.57 19.28
C GLN A 224 -8.35 -4.90 20.07
N ALA A 225 -8.01 -3.98 20.98
CA ALA A 225 -8.97 -3.19 21.74
C ALA A 225 -9.80 -2.24 20.87
N ARG A 226 -9.20 -1.64 19.84
CA ARG A 226 -9.88 -0.68 18.94
C ARG A 226 -10.69 -1.35 17.84
N MET A 227 -10.38 -2.60 17.48
CA MET A 227 -11.03 -3.31 16.39
C MET A 227 -12.57 -3.34 16.50
N GLY A 228 -13.12 -3.43 17.71
CA GLY A 228 -14.58 -3.50 17.90
C GLY A 228 -15.32 -2.25 17.40
N GLY A 229 -14.66 -1.09 17.35
CA GLY A 229 -15.24 0.16 16.84
C GLY A 229 -15.00 0.42 15.36
N ILE A 230 -14.39 -0.52 14.64
CA ILE A 230 -14.08 -0.37 13.21
C ILE A 230 -15.20 -0.98 12.36
N ALA A 231 -15.85 -0.12 11.58
CA ALA A 231 -16.75 -0.53 10.51
C ALA A 231 -15.95 -1.07 9.32
N LEU A 232 -16.54 -2.01 8.59
CA LEU A 232 -16.01 -2.53 7.34
C LEU A 232 -16.84 -1.97 6.17
N PRO A 233 -16.20 -1.67 5.02
CA PRO A 233 -16.90 -1.32 3.80
C PRO A 233 -17.59 -2.52 3.15
#